data_AF-A0A401GUN4-F1
#
_entry.id   AF-A0A401GUN4-F1
#
_cell.length_a   1.000
_cell.length_b   1.000
_cell.length_c   1.000
_cell.angle_alpha   90.00
_cell.angle_beta   90.00
_cell.angle_gamma   90.00
#
_symmetry.space_group_name_H-M   'P 1'
#
loop_
_entity.id
_entity.type
_entity.pdbx_description
1 polymer ?
#
loop_
_entity_poly.entity_id
_entity_poly.type
_entity_poly.pdbx_seq_one_letter_code
_entity_poly.pdbx_strand_id
1 'polypeptide(L)'
;MRYRTTFAALVALAQPLAKVGWQSELRPLNTTDVRGMTELLAQESEGRRTLAWIWMAPGAGEGSAGDTQDSLRIEWCKARARAHRWTEECQLLEEEMHCVLEFQEWIASWWLDQVEGTVARLPEHEEGCIVYAYRQAEIRRAMSSICERAWKDVPEWLKIEDDVD
;
A
#
# COMPACT_ATOMS: atom_id res chain seq x y z
N MET A 1 31.52 -15.20 -15.52
CA MET A 1 31.86 -16.55 -16.05
C MET A 1 32.58 -17.44 -15.04
N ARG A 2 33.55 -16.95 -14.25
CA ARG A 2 34.39 -17.78 -13.36
C ARG A 2 33.63 -18.61 -12.31
N TYR A 3 32.61 -18.04 -11.66
CA TYR A 3 31.80 -18.77 -10.66
C TYR A 3 31.10 -20.01 -11.25
N ARG A 4 30.46 -19.86 -12.41
CA ARG A 4 29.72 -20.97 -13.06
C ARG A 4 30.65 -22.12 -13.43
N THR A 5 31.85 -21.80 -13.94
CA THR A 5 32.86 -22.81 -14.28
C THR A 5 33.42 -23.51 -13.04
N THR A 6 33.70 -22.78 -11.96
CA THR A 6 34.17 -23.38 -10.70
C THR A 6 33.10 -24.20 -10.01
N PHE A 7 31.83 -23.75 -10.06
CA PHE A 7 30.69 -24.49 -9.53
C PHE A 7 30.50 -25.82 -10.26
N ALA A 8 30.59 -25.83 -11.60
CA ALA A 8 30.52 -27.05 -12.39
C ALA A 8 31.66 -28.04 -12.07
N ALA A 9 32.89 -27.54 -11.92
CA ALA A 9 34.02 -28.36 -11.51
C ALA A 9 33.83 -28.92 -10.09
N LEU A 10 33.34 -28.10 -9.17
CA LEU A 10 33.06 -28.52 -7.79
C LEU A 10 31.97 -29.58 -7.72
N VAL A 11 30.89 -29.46 -8.51
CA VAL A 11 29.86 -30.50 -8.65
C VAL A 11 30.46 -31.83 -9.13
N ALA A 12 31.33 -31.79 -10.14
CA ALA A 12 31.96 -32.99 -10.70
C ALA A 12 32.95 -33.66 -9.72
N LEU A 13 33.64 -32.85 -8.91
CA LEU A 13 34.70 -33.33 -8.00
C LEU A 13 34.22 -33.57 -6.55
N ALA A 14 33.02 -33.14 -6.18
CA ALA A 14 32.52 -33.23 -4.80
C ALA A 14 32.42 -34.67 -4.29
N GLN A 15 31.93 -35.58 -5.13
CA GLN A 15 31.82 -37.01 -4.79
C GLN A 15 33.21 -37.67 -4.63
N PRO A 16 34.14 -37.56 -5.60
CA PRO A 16 35.51 -38.06 -5.44
C PRO A 16 36.28 -37.49 -4.24
N LEU A 17 36.03 -36.23 -3.88
CA LEU A 17 36.74 -35.55 -2.79
C LEU A 17 36.04 -35.69 -1.43
N ALA A 18 34.97 -36.50 -1.34
CA ALA A 18 34.16 -36.65 -0.12
C ALA A 18 33.70 -35.30 0.49
N LYS A 19 33.46 -34.29 -0.36
CA LYS A 19 32.98 -32.96 0.04
C LYS A 19 31.47 -33.00 0.24
N VAL A 20 31.03 -32.84 1.48
CA VAL A 20 29.62 -32.80 1.89
C VAL A 20 29.23 -31.43 2.45
N GLY A 21 27.94 -31.09 2.37
CA GLY A 21 27.37 -29.89 2.99
C GLY A 21 27.52 -28.59 2.21
N TRP A 22 28.40 -28.51 1.21
CA TRP A 22 28.64 -27.26 0.47
C TRP A 22 27.42 -26.76 -0.34
N GLN A 23 26.44 -27.63 -0.64
CA GLN A 23 25.22 -27.25 -1.36
C GLN A 23 24.27 -26.37 -0.54
N SER A 24 24.41 -26.31 0.80
CA SER A 24 23.63 -25.39 1.62
C SER A 24 24.07 -23.94 1.44
N GLU A 25 25.35 -23.71 1.16
CA GLU A 25 25.97 -22.39 1.04
C GLU A 25 26.10 -21.93 -0.42
N LEU A 26 26.40 -22.85 -1.34
CA LEU A 26 26.60 -22.54 -2.75
C LEU A 26 25.47 -23.12 -3.61
N ARG A 27 24.81 -22.25 -4.38
CA ARG A 27 23.73 -22.62 -5.32
C ARG A 27 24.10 -22.28 -6.77
N PRO A 28 23.42 -22.88 -7.75
CA PRO A 28 23.58 -22.47 -9.15
C PRO A 28 23.29 -20.97 -9.32
N LEU A 29 24.18 -20.25 -9.99
CA LEU A 29 24.02 -18.81 -10.24
C LEU A 29 23.32 -18.56 -11.57
N ASN A 30 22.01 -18.37 -11.52
CA ASN A 30 21.20 -18.00 -12.68
C ASN A 30 21.47 -16.55 -13.09
N THR A 31 21.06 -16.16 -14.30
CA THR A 31 21.19 -14.77 -14.77
C THR A 31 20.32 -13.82 -13.96
N THR A 32 19.16 -14.29 -13.47
CA THR A 32 18.22 -13.54 -12.64
C THR A 32 18.73 -13.27 -11.23
N ASP A 33 19.75 -14.02 -10.78
CA ASP A 33 20.33 -13.87 -9.44
C ASP A 33 21.39 -12.76 -9.40
N VAL A 34 21.96 -12.39 -10.55
CA VAL A 34 22.98 -11.35 -10.66
C VAL A 34 22.30 -9.99 -10.72
N ARG A 35 21.86 -9.53 -9.56
CA ARG A 35 21.16 -8.26 -9.39
C ARG A 35 21.49 -7.59 -8.06
N GLY A 36 21.36 -6.28 -8.02
CA GLY A 36 21.55 -5.50 -6.80
C GLY A 36 20.57 -5.92 -5.70
N MET A 37 20.92 -5.72 -4.43
CA MET A 37 20.05 -6.06 -3.29
C MET A 37 18.70 -5.33 -3.36
N THR A 38 18.68 -4.16 -3.99
CA THR A 38 17.53 -3.27 -4.20
C THR A 38 16.84 -3.44 -5.55
N GLU A 39 17.34 -4.31 -6.43
CA GLU A 39 16.86 -4.41 -7.81
C GLU A 39 15.63 -5.35 -7.91
N LEU A 40 14.51 -4.78 -8.37
CA LEU A 40 13.25 -5.48 -8.58
C LEU A 40 13.28 -6.30 -9.88
N LEU A 41 12.75 -7.52 -9.86
CA LEU A 41 12.40 -8.21 -11.11
C LEU A 41 11.16 -7.57 -11.72
N ALA A 42 11.00 -7.71 -13.04
CA ALA A 42 9.85 -7.17 -13.78
C ALA A 42 8.48 -7.65 -13.29
N GLN A 43 8.42 -8.70 -12.47
CA GLN A 43 7.20 -9.25 -11.88
C GLN A 43 7.10 -9.03 -10.36
N GLU A 44 8.07 -8.34 -9.75
CA GLU A 44 8.09 -8.05 -8.32
C GLU A 44 7.57 -6.63 -8.06
N SER A 45 6.68 -6.50 -7.09
CA SER A 45 6.40 -5.22 -6.44
C SER A 45 7.31 -5.05 -5.22
N GLU A 46 7.48 -3.83 -4.74
CA GLU A 46 8.22 -3.54 -3.50
C GLU A 46 7.77 -4.42 -2.31
N GLY A 47 6.47 -4.69 -2.18
CA GLY A 47 5.91 -5.53 -1.12
C GLY A 47 6.10 -7.05 -1.32
N ARG A 48 6.49 -7.50 -2.51
CA ARG A 48 6.68 -8.92 -2.86
C ARG A 48 8.10 -9.20 -3.35
N ARG A 49 9.05 -8.31 -3.08
CA ARG A 49 10.43 -8.48 -3.53
C ARG A 49 11.08 -9.68 -2.84
N THR A 50 11.71 -10.54 -3.63
CA THR A 50 12.52 -11.64 -3.12
C THR A 50 13.99 -11.29 -3.30
N LEU A 51 14.77 -11.32 -2.21
CA LEU A 51 16.22 -11.16 -2.31
C LEU A 51 16.84 -12.36 -3.03
N ALA A 52 17.79 -12.09 -3.93
CA ALA A 52 18.57 -13.16 -4.54
C ALA A 52 19.38 -13.89 -3.45
N TRP A 53 19.49 -15.22 -3.55
CA TRP A 53 20.13 -16.05 -2.53
C TRP A 53 21.58 -15.65 -2.26
N ILE A 54 22.26 -15.02 -3.23
CA ILE A 54 23.63 -14.52 -3.09
C ILE A 54 23.76 -13.46 -1.98
N TRP A 55 22.68 -12.73 -1.67
CA TRP A 55 22.61 -11.77 -0.58
C TRP A 55 22.22 -12.42 0.77
N MET A 56 21.75 -13.67 0.75
CA MET A 56 21.36 -14.43 1.94
C MET A 56 22.38 -15.51 2.33
N ALA A 57 23.48 -15.64 1.57
CA ALA A 57 24.51 -16.64 1.82
C ALA A 57 25.37 -16.27 3.05
N PRO A 58 25.74 -17.23 3.91
CA PRO A 58 26.67 -17.00 5.02
C PRO A 58 27.97 -16.38 4.50
N GLY A 59 28.45 -15.31 5.15
CA GLY A 59 29.69 -14.61 4.76
C GLY A 59 29.55 -13.58 3.64
N ALA A 60 28.37 -13.43 3.01
CA ALA A 60 28.12 -12.38 2.01
C ALA A 60 28.35 -10.95 2.54
N GLY A 61 28.25 -10.76 3.86
CA GLY A 61 28.52 -9.50 4.55
C GLY A 61 29.96 -9.31 5.05
N GLU A 62 30.85 -10.30 5.03
CA GLU A 62 32.17 -10.18 5.70
C GLU A 62 33.21 -9.36 4.91
N GLY A 63 33.11 -9.31 3.58
CA GLY A 63 34.01 -8.51 2.72
C GLY A 63 33.46 -7.15 2.25
N SER A 64 32.15 -6.94 2.42
CA SER A 64 31.39 -5.75 1.98
C SER A 64 30.37 -5.36 3.06
N ALA A 65 30.80 -5.43 4.33
CA ALA A 65 29.95 -5.19 5.50
C ALA A 65 29.31 -3.81 5.47
N GLY A 66 30.08 -2.78 5.08
CA GLY A 66 29.62 -1.39 4.97
C GLY A 66 28.49 -1.22 3.96
N ASP A 67 28.71 -1.61 2.69
CA ASP A 67 27.71 -1.42 1.64
C ASP A 67 26.44 -2.25 1.86
N THR A 68 26.58 -3.45 2.43
CA THR A 68 25.43 -4.33 2.76
C THR A 68 24.63 -3.75 3.92
N GLN A 69 25.30 -3.27 4.98
CA GLN A 69 24.66 -2.65 6.13
C GLN A 69 23.97 -1.32 5.75
N ASP A 70 24.60 -0.50 4.91
CA ASP A 70 24.02 0.74 4.44
C ASP A 70 22.82 0.50 3.51
N SER A 71 22.89 -0.52 2.65
CA SER A 71 21.75 -0.96 1.85
C SER A 71 20.58 -1.43 2.73
N LEU A 72 20.84 -2.20 3.79
CA LEU A 72 19.80 -2.61 4.74
C LEU A 72 19.21 -1.43 5.51
N ARG A 73 20.02 -0.46 5.92
CA ARG A 73 19.55 0.77 6.56
C ARG A 73 18.65 1.59 5.64
N ILE A 74 19.01 1.72 4.37
CA ILE A 74 18.19 2.39 3.37
C ILE A 74 16.84 1.70 3.24
N GLU A 75 16.83 0.36 3.14
CA GLU A 75 15.58 -0.41 3.03
C GLU A 75 14.72 -0.31 4.29
N TRP A 76 15.33 -0.32 5.47
CA TRP A 76 14.61 -0.07 6.73
C TRP A 76 14.02 1.33 6.76
N CYS A 77 14.77 2.37 6.38
CA CYS A 77 14.27 3.73 6.31
C CYS A 77 13.10 3.86 5.32
N LYS A 78 13.18 3.20 4.16
CA LYS A 78 12.07 3.16 3.19
C LYS A 78 10.85 2.44 3.76
N ALA A 79 11.03 1.29 4.39
CA ALA A 79 9.94 0.52 5.01
C ALA A 79 9.26 1.32 6.11
N ARG A 80 10.05 1.95 6.99
CA ARG A 80 9.56 2.84 8.04
C ARG A 80 8.83 4.06 7.47
N ALA A 81 9.36 4.71 6.44
CA ALA A 81 8.69 5.83 5.78
C ALA A 81 7.36 5.41 5.12
N ARG A 82 7.27 4.19 4.58
CA ARG A 82 6.01 3.63 4.09
C ARG A 82 5.02 3.36 5.22
N ALA A 83 5.47 2.80 6.35
CA ALA A 83 4.63 2.58 7.51
C ALA A 83 4.06 3.91 8.05
N HIS A 84 4.90 4.93 8.25
CA HIS A 84 4.42 6.26 8.67
C HIS A 84 3.43 6.87 7.68
N ARG A 85 3.69 6.79 6.36
CA ARG A 85 2.74 7.28 5.35
C ARG A 85 1.42 6.52 5.40
N TRP A 86 1.47 5.20 5.57
CA TRP A 86 0.26 4.39 5.68
C TRP A 86 -0.59 4.82 6.88
N THR A 87 0.02 5.05 8.04
CA THR A 87 -0.67 5.61 9.21
C THR A 87 -1.31 6.97 8.91
N GLU A 88 -0.61 7.87 8.20
CA GLU A 88 -1.17 9.15 7.76
C GLU A 88 -2.36 8.96 6.81
N GLU A 89 -2.26 8.03 5.84
CA GLU A 89 -3.33 7.71 4.89
C GLU A 89 -4.57 7.15 5.61
N CYS A 90 -4.39 6.32 6.63
CA CYS A 90 -5.46 5.80 7.48
C CYS A 90 -6.20 6.94 8.23
N GLN A 91 -5.45 7.87 8.82
CA GLN A 91 -6.03 9.04 9.51
C GLN A 91 -6.77 9.97 8.54
N LEU A 92 -6.19 10.21 7.36
CA LEU A 92 -6.83 11.01 6.32
C LEU A 92 -8.11 10.36 5.80
N LEU A 93 -8.11 9.04 5.61
CA LEU A 93 -9.29 8.31 5.14
C LEU A 93 -10.46 8.44 6.12
N GLU A 94 -10.21 8.33 7.43
CA GLU A 94 -11.25 8.51 8.45
C GLU A 94 -11.86 9.93 8.39
N GLU A 95 -11.01 10.96 8.29
CA GLU A 95 -11.46 12.34 8.16
C GLU A 95 -12.21 12.59 6.84
N GLU A 96 -11.74 12.03 5.71
CA GLU A 96 -12.41 12.15 4.43
C GLU A 96 -13.80 11.51 4.45
N MET A 97 -13.94 10.33 5.08
CA MET A 97 -15.23 9.69 5.27
C MET A 97 -16.17 10.59 6.07
N HIS A 98 -15.70 11.15 7.19
CA HIS A 98 -16.48 12.09 8.00
C HIS A 98 -16.89 13.34 7.20
N CYS A 99 -15.93 13.96 6.50
CA CYS A 99 -16.14 15.12 5.65
C CYS A 99 -17.17 14.88 4.54
N VAL A 100 -17.18 13.68 3.93
CA VAL A 100 -18.18 13.36 2.92
C VAL A 100 -19.59 13.31 3.54
N LEU A 101 -19.77 12.73 4.72
CA LEU A 101 -21.08 12.69 5.38
C LEU A 101 -21.57 14.10 5.73
N GLU A 102 -20.71 14.90 6.36
CA GLU A 102 -20.98 16.30 6.70
C GLU A 102 -21.31 17.13 5.46
N PHE A 103 -20.56 16.95 4.37
CA PHE A 103 -20.84 17.63 3.11
C PHE A 103 -22.21 17.27 2.54
N GLN A 104 -22.62 16.01 2.59
CA GLN A 104 -23.93 15.57 2.09
C GLN A 104 -25.08 16.17 2.91
N GLU A 105 -24.96 16.24 4.25
CA GLU A 105 -25.99 16.85 5.07
C GLU A 105 -26.01 18.38 4.93
N TRP A 106 -24.83 19.01 4.84
CA TRP A 106 -24.72 20.44 4.58
C TRP A 106 -25.37 20.83 3.25
N ILE A 107 -25.09 20.10 2.17
CA ILE A 107 -25.68 20.42 0.86
C ILE A 107 -27.18 20.08 0.83
N ALA A 108 -27.64 19.06 1.58
CA ALA A 108 -29.07 18.79 1.75
C ALA A 108 -29.77 19.95 2.43
N SER A 109 -29.20 20.47 3.52
CA SER A 109 -29.70 21.64 4.24
C SER A 109 -29.69 22.88 3.35
N TRP A 110 -28.62 23.10 2.58
CA TRP A 110 -28.54 24.21 1.62
C TRP A 110 -29.70 24.19 0.61
N TRP A 111 -30.10 23.01 0.10
CA TRP A 111 -31.26 22.87 -0.77
C TRP A 111 -32.57 23.25 -0.07
N LEU A 112 -32.73 22.86 1.20
CA LEU A 112 -33.92 23.23 1.99
C LEU A 112 -33.95 24.75 2.27
N ASP A 113 -32.81 25.36 2.53
CA ASP A 113 -32.72 26.83 2.69
C ASP A 113 -33.14 27.56 1.41
N GLN A 114 -32.92 26.97 0.22
CA GLN A 114 -33.41 27.56 -1.04
C GLN A 114 -34.95 27.57 -1.13
N VAL A 115 -35.66 26.71 -0.40
CA VAL A 115 -37.13 26.72 -0.32
C VAL A 115 -37.60 27.95 0.45
N GLU A 116 -36.98 28.22 1.59
CA GLU A 116 -37.32 29.35 2.48
C GLU A 116 -36.77 30.69 1.97
N GLY A 117 -35.73 30.65 1.13
CA GLY A 117 -35.07 31.82 0.57
C GLY A 117 -35.95 32.65 -0.38
N THR A 118 -35.84 33.97 -0.27
CA THR A 118 -36.47 35.01 -1.11
C THR A 118 -35.83 35.14 -2.49
N VAL A 119 -35.45 34.03 -3.12
CA VAL A 119 -35.05 34.07 -4.54
C VAL A 119 -36.30 34.39 -5.35
N ALA A 120 -36.27 35.49 -6.11
CA ALA A 120 -37.38 35.88 -6.97
C ALA A 120 -37.67 34.75 -7.98
N ARG A 121 -38.73 33.98 -7.72
CA ARG A 121 -39.22 32.91 -8.58
C ARG A 121 -40.42 33.43 -9.37
N LEU A 122 -40.51 33.03 -10.64
CA LEU A 122 -41.74 33.19 -11.39
C LEU A 122 -42.83 32.33 -10.71
N PRO A 123 -44.05 32.85 -10.50
CA PRO A 123 -45.14 32.11 -9.84
C PRO A 123 -45.41 30.75 -10.49
N GLU A 124 -45.23 30.65 -11.81
CA GLU A 124 -45.44 29.45 -12.62
C GLU A 124 -44.44 28.31 -12.32
N HIS A 125 -43.33 28.59 -11.65
CA HIS A 125 -42.27 27.62 -11.36
C HIS A 125 -42.03 27.40 -9.87
N GLU A 126 -42.74 28.13 -9.00
CA GLU A 126 -42.53 28.10 -7.56
C GLU A 126 -42.72 26.69 -6.98
N GLU A 127 -43.85 26.05 -7.28
CA GLU A 127 -44.15 24.68 -6.85
C GLU A 127 -43.09 23.68 -7.35
N GLY A 128 -42.70 23.78 -8.63
CA GLY A 128 -41.68 22.91 -9.22
C GLY A 128 -40.31 23.08 -8.58
N CYS A 129 -39.89 24.32 -8.29
CA CYS A 129 -38.64 24.61 -7.60
C CYS A 129 -38.62 24.05 -6.18
N ILE A 130 -39.73 24.18 -5.44
CA ILE A 130 -39.85 23.65 -4.07
C ILE A 130 -39.74 22.13 -4.09
N VAL A 131 -40.54 21.45 -4.93
CA VAL A 131 -40.51 19.98 -5.06
C VAL A 131 -39.13 19.49 -5.48
N TYR A 132 -38.49 20.20 -6.41
CA TYR A 132 -37.13 19.85 -6.85
C TYR A 132 -36.10 19.99 -5.73
N ALA A 133 -36.15 21.06 -4.94
CA ALA A 133 -35.26 21.28 -3.82
C ALA A 133 -35.40 20.18 -2.75
N TYR A 134 -36.63 19.82 -2.37
CA TYR A 134 -36.89 18.69 -1.47
C TYR A 134 -36.33 17.38 -2.02
N ARG A 135 -36.58 17.09 -3.30
CA ARG A 135 -36.02 15.90 -3.95
C ARG A 135 -34.49 15.89 -3.93
N GLN A 136 -33.84 17.02 -4.15
CA GLN A 136 -32.39 17.10 -4.08
C GLN A 136 -31.89 16.83 -2.66
N ALA A 137 -32.52 17.43 -1.64
CA ALA A 137 -32.16 17.17 -0.25
C ALA A 137 -32.30 15.69 0.12
N GLU A 138 -33.37 15.03 -0.31
CA GLU A 138 -33.58 13.59 -0.11
C GLU A 138 -32.50 12.74 -0.79
N ILE A 139 -32.13 13.07 -2.05
CA ILE A 139 -31.07 12.35 -2.76
C ILE A 139 -29.74 12.45 -2.01
N ARG A 140 -29.40 13.64 -1.49
CA ARG A 140 -28.15 13.87 -0.75
C ARG A 140 -28.10 13.08 0.55
N ARG A 141 -29.20 13.09 1.30
CA ARG A 141 -29.35 12.24 2.49
C ARG A 141 -29.26 10.76 2.17
N ALA A 142 -29.90 10.31 1.09
CA ALA A 142 -29.79 8.93 0.65
C ALA A 142 -28.36 8.53 0.25
N MET A 143 -27.60 9.43 -0.39
CA MET A 143 -26.17 9.22 -0.67
C MET A 143 -25.37 9.10 0.63
N SER A 144 -25.61 9.97 1.61
CA SER A 144 -25.00 9.88 2.95
C SER A 144 -25.27 8.51 3.59
N SER A 145 -26.52 8.05 3.61
CA SER A 145 -26.89 6.74 4.16
C SER A 145 -26.28 5.55 3.40
N ILE A 146 -25.98 5.69 2.10
CA ILE A 146 -25.25 4.66 1.35
C ILE A 146 -23.79 4.64 1.81
N CYS A 147 -23.15 5.80 1.91
CA CYS A 147 -21.78 5.94 2.41
C CYS A 147 -21.64 5.36 3.82
N GLU A 148 -22.48 5.75 4.78
CA GLU A 148 -22.48 5.21 6.15
C GLU A 148 -22.55 3.69 6.18
N ARG A 149 -23.42 3.08 5.37
CA ARG A 149 -23.55 1.62 5.29
C ARG A 149 -22.33 0.95 4.65
N ALA A 150 -21.75 1.57 3.63
CA ALA A 150 -20.53 1.07 3.00
C ALA A 150 -19.31 1.16 3.93
N TRP A 151 -19.34 2.10 4.86
CA TRP A 151 -18.22 2.46 5.74
C TRP A 151 -18.33 1.92 7.17
N LYS A 152 -19.43 1.24 7.51
CA LYS A 152 -19.74 0.79 8.87
C LYS A 152 -18.61 0.00 9.57
N ASP A 153 -17.83 -0.78 8.82
CA ASP A 153 -16.80 -1.68 9.35
C ASP A 153 -15.39 -1.06 9.29
N VAL A 154 -15.22 0.06 8.57
CA VAL A 154 -13.90 0.70 8.38
C VAL A 154 -13.27 1.16 9.70
N PRO A 155 -14.00 1.80 10.64
CA PRO A 155 -13.42 2.17 11.92
C PRO A 155 -12.90 0.99 12.76
N GLU A 156 -13.42 -0.22 12.55
CA GLU A 156 -12.90 -1.43 13.19
C GLU A 156 -11.57 -1.85 12.55
N TRP A 157 -11.49 -1.79 11.21
CA TRP A 157 -10.26 -2.12 10.48
C TRP A 157 -9.10 -1.19 10.80
N LEU A 158 -9.38 0.11 11.01
CA LEU A 158 -8.37 1.10 11.38
C LEU A 158 -7.84 0.88 12.82
N LYS A 159 -8.69 0.47 13.76
CA LYS A 159 -8.29 0.21 15.16
C LYS A 159 -7.43 -1.04 15.35
N ILE A 160 -7.62 -2.05 14.51
CA ILE A 160 -6.83 -3.29 14.57
C ILE A 160 -5.35 -2.99 14.30
N GLU A 161 -5.04 -1.92 13.59
CA GLU A 161 -3.66 -1.54 13.26
C GLU A 161 -2.93 -0.88 14.43
N ASP A 162 -3.62 -0.08 15.24
CA ASP A 162 -3.05 0.59 16.42
C ASP A 162 -2.65 -0.39 17.55
N ASP A 163 -3.25 -1.59 17.59
CA ASP A 163 -3.00 -2.63 18.62
C ASP A 163 -1.83 -3.58 18.28
N VAL A 164 -1.24 -3.47 17.08
CA VAL A 164 -0.17 -4.37 16.59
C VAL A 164 1.24 -3.76 16.70
N ASP A 165 1.34 -2.49 17.08
CA ASP A 165 2.61 -1.80 17.42
C ASP A 165 2.98 -1.92 18.91
#